data_AF-A0A966D3K6-F1
#
_entry.id   AF-A0A966D3K6-F1
#
_cell.length_a   1.000
_cell.length_b   1.000
_cell.length_c   1.000
_cell.angle_alpha   90.00
_cell.angle_beta   90.00
_cell.angle_gamma   90.00
#
_symmetry.space_group_name_H-M   'P 1'
#
loop_
_entity.id
_entity.type
_entity.pdbx_description
1 polymer ?
#
loop_
_entity_poly.entity_id
_entity_poly.type
_entity_poly.pdbx_seq_one_letter_code
_entity_poly.pdbx_strand_id
1 'polypeptide(L)'
;MKQCVAVIFGGVSTEYLISLRSAANIIAGLRQAGYDLVLIGITPTGEWRRFEGRDEDIPADRWQESAILPPAESQLAASPADWFIQLCGQRPDCIFPAVHGVNCEDGVLQGLLP
;
A
#
# COMPACT_ATOMS: atom_id res chain seq x y z
N MET A 1 -4.76 -20.97 -7.73
CA MET A 1 -3.98 -19.71 -7.72
C MET A 1 -3.95 -19.23 -6.29
N LYS A 2 -2.83 -18.64 -5.83
CA LYS A 2 -2.79 -17.99 -4.52
C LYS A 2 -3.56 -16.67 -4.58
N GLN A 3 -4.24 -16.31 -3.49
CA GLN A 3 -4.93 -15.04 -3.39
C GLN A 3 -3.92 -13.90 -3.21
N CYS A 4 -4.12 -12.81 -3.94
CA CYS A 4 -3.29 -11.61 -3.89
C CYS A 4 -3.90 -10.55 -2.98
N VAL A 5 -3.15 -10.09 -1.98
CA VAL A 5 -3.56 -9.05 -1.03
C VAL A 5 -2.72 -7.80 -1.25
N ALA A 6 -3.37 -6.66 -1.52
CA ALA A 6 -2.71 -5.36 -1.52
C ALA A 6 -2.63 -4.82 -0.09
N VAL A 7 -1.43 -4.59 0.43
CA VAL A 7 -1.23 -3.97 1.76
C VAL A 7 -0.88 -2.51 1.57
N ILE A 8 -1.69 -1.62 2.13
CA ILE A 8 -1.46 -0.17 2.08
C ILE A 8 -0.84 0.29 3.40
N PHE A 9 0.26 1.04 3.36
CA PHE A 9 0.98 1.49 4.56
C PHE A 9 1.54 2.92 4.40
N GLY A 10 2.09 3.48 5.48
CA GLY A 10 2.51 4.88 5.55
C GLY A 10 1.33 5.83 5.79
N GLY A 11 1.22 6.89 5.00
CA GLY A 11 0.11 7.87 5.03
C GLY A 11 0.51 9.28 5.45
N VAL A 12 -0.36 10.24 5.15
CA VAL A 12 -0.23 11.64 5.58
C VAL A 12 -0.82 11.78 6.99
N SER A 13 -0.10 11.27 7.98
CA SER A 13 -0.56 11.16 9.36
C SER A 13 0.60 11.28 10.34
N THR A 14 0.34 11.80 11.54
CA THR A 14 1.30 11.77 12.65
C THR A 14 1.61 10.34 13.11
N GLU A 15 0.78 9.37 12.71
CA GLU A 15 0.92 7.95 13.02
C GLU A 15 1.64 7.18 11.89
N TYR A 16 2.29 7.89 10.96
CA TYR A 16 3.07 7.32 9.85
C TYR A 16 4.01 6.18 10.30
N LEU A 17 4.82 6.40 11.33
CA LEU A 17 5.75 5.37 11.82
C LEU A 17 5.04 4.18 12.49
N ILE A 18 3.83 4.38 13.02
CA ILE A 18 3.00 3.31 13.60
C ILE A 18 2.42 2.46 12.46
N SER A 19 2.01 3.09 11.36
CA SER A 19 1.59 2.44 10.12
C SER A 19 2.69 1.54 9.54
N LEU A 20 3.94 2.02 9.44
CA LEU A 20 5.07 1.19 8.96
C LEU A 20 5.28 -0.08 9.81
N ARG A 21 5.23 0.06 11.14
CA ARG A 21 5.39 -1.07 12.08
C ARG A 21 4.22 -2.05 12.00
N SER A 22 3.00 -1.54 11.86
CA SER A 22 1.79 -2.34 11.69
C SER A 22 1.86 -3.16 10.40
N ALA A 23 2.24 -2.51 9.30
CA ALA A 23 2.41 -3.13 8.01
C ALA A 23 3.44 -4.27 8.05
N ALA A 24 4.59 -4.08 8.71
CA ALA A 24 5.60 -5.14 8.85
C ALA A 24 5.04 -6.42 9.49
N ASN A 25 4.25 -6.28 10.56
CA ASN A 25 3.60 -7.42 11.22
C ASN A 25 2.54 -8.08 10.33
N ILE A 26 1.73 -7.29 9.65
CA ILE A 26 0.67 -7.76 8.74
C ILE A 26 1.28 -8.54 7.56
N ILE A 27 2.31 -7.98 6.93
CA ILE A 27 3.03 -8.58 5.80
C ILE A 27 3.62 -9.93 6.21
N ALA A 28 4.29 -10.00 7.35
CA ALA A 28 4.85 -11.25 7.87
C ALA A 28 3.77 -12.32 8.08
N GLY A 29 2.65 -11.94 8.71
CA GLY A 29 1.53 -12.85 8.95
C GLY A 29 0.87 -13.35 7.66
N LEU A 30 0.62 -12.46 6.69
CA LEU A 30 0.01 -12.83 5.41
C LEU A 30 0.93 -13.72 4.56
N ARG A 31 2.24 -13.43 4.52
CA ARG A 31 3.20 -14.32 3.85
C ARG A 31 3.23 -15.70 4.49
N GLN A 32 3.22 -15.77 5.83
CA GLN A 32 3.17 -17.04 6.56
C GLN A 32 1.88 -17.82 6.25
N ALA A 33 0.75 -17.13 6.08
CA ALA A 33 -0.52 -17.72 5.68
C ALA A 33 -0.58 -18.12 4.19
N GLY A 34 0.46 -17.81 3.39
CA GLY A 34 0.62 -18.27 2.02
C GLY A 34 0.02 -17.35 0.95
N TYR A 35 -0.32 -16.10 1.28
CA TYR A 35 -0.81 -15.09 0.34
C TYR A 35 0.32 -14.50 -0.51
N ASP A 36 -0.01 -14.11 -1.73
CA ASP A 36 0.84 -13.24 -2.55
C ASP A 36 0.52 -11.79 -2.21
N LEU A 37 1.52 -10.91 -2.17
CA LEU A 37 1.36 -9.54 -1.70
C LEU A 37 1.77 -8.51 -2.74
N VAL A 38 0.99 -7.43 -2.81
CA VAL A 38 1.39 -6.17 -3.45
C VAL A 38 1.48 -5.10 -2.37
N LEU A 39 2.64 -4.47 -2.24
CA LEU A 39 2.90 -3.51 -1.17
C LEU A 39 2.79 -2.10 -1.72
N ILE A 40 1.88 -1.31 -1.17
CA ILE A 40 1.60 0.07 -1.59
C ILE A 40 1.88 1.01 -0.43
N GLY A 41 2.91 1.84 -0.56
CA GLY A 41 3.27 2.84 0.43
C GLY A 41 2.74 4.21 0.05
N ILE A 42 2.22 4.94 1.03
CA ILE A 42 1.88 6.37 0.92
C ILE A 42 2.94 7.16 1.68
N THR A 43 3.65 8.05 1.00
CA THR A 43 4.67 8.88 1.64
C THR A 43 4.03 9.89 2.62
N PRO A 44 4.81 10.51 3.53
CA PRO A 44 4.31 11.59 4.37
C PRO A 44 3.80 12.81 3.59
N THR A 45 4.20 12.96 2.33
CA THR A 45 3.74 14.00 1.38
C THR A 45 2.50 13.57 0.58
N GLY A 46 2.02 12.34 0.75
CA GLY A 46 0.81 11.82 0.11
C GLY A 46 1.03 11.16 -1.25
N GLU A 47 2.28 10.93 -1.65
CA GLU A 47 2.58 10.19 -2.88
C GLU A 47 2.39 8.70 -2.65
N TRP A 48 1.68 8.05 -3.57
CA TRP A 48 1.48 6.61 -3.54
C TRP A 48 2.51 5.93 -4.43
N ARG A 49 3.14 4.88 -3.92
CA ARG A 49 4.20 4.16 -4.63
C ARG A 49 4.08 2.67 -4.38
N ARG A 50 4.39 1.89 -5.41
CA ARG A 50 4.54 0.43 -5.27
C ARG A 50 5.91 0.14 -4.69
N PHE A 51 5.98 -0.77 -3.74
CA PHE A 51 7.22 -1.19 -3.10
C PHE A 51 7.51 -2.66 -3.39
N GLU A 52 8.69 -2.95 -3.92
CA GLU A 52 9.16 -4.30 -4.26
C GLU A 52 10.49 -4.64 -3.55
N GLY A 53 10.90 -3.81 -2.59
CA GLY A 53 12.10 -4.04 -1.80
C GLY A 53 11.87 -5.06 -0.68
N ARG A 54 12.80 -5.07 0.27
CA ARG A 54 12.76 -6.02 1.38
C ARG A 54 11.80 -5.55 2.47
N ASP A 55 11.06 -6.48 3.05
CA ASP A 55 10.05 -6.16 4.06
C ASP A 55 10.67 -5.42 5.27
N GLU A 56 11.92 -5.68 5.63
CA GLU A 56 12.62 -4.98 6.72
C GLU A 56 12.91 -3.49 6.47
N ASP A 57 12.86 -3.05 5.21
CA ASP A 57 13.06 -1.64 4.86
C ASP A 57 11.80 -0.80 5.15
N ILE A 58 10.63 -1.43 5.34
CA ILE A 58 9.38 -0.76 5.74
C ILE A 58 9.46 -0.23 7.17
N PRO A 59 9.62 -1.04 8.23
CA PRO A 59 9.64 -0.54 9.61
C PRO A 59 10.89 0.30 9.92
N ALA A 60 11.94 0.20 9.09
CA ALA A 60 13.13 1.02 9.17
C ALA A 60 13.03 2.37 8.42
N ASP A 61 11.88 2.65 7.80
CA ASP A 61 11.61 3.87 7.02
C ASP A 61 12.62 4.12 5.89
N ARG A 62 13.06 3.05 5.23
CA ARG A 62 13.90 3.11 4.02
C ARG A 62 13.18 2.68 2.75
N TRP A 63 11.93 2.23 2.87
CA TRP A 63 11.15 1.71 1.74
C TRP A 63 11.03 2.70 0.57
N GLN A 64 11.02 4.01 0.86
CA GLN A 64 10.89 5.07 -0.15
C GLN A 64 12.06 5.10 -1.15
N GLU A 65 13.25 4.65 -0.73
CA GLU A 65 14.47 4.63 -1.56
C GLU A 65 14.38 3.60 -2.69
N SER A 66 13.60 2.54 -2.50
CA SER A 66 13.38 1.44 -3.46
C SER A 66 11.95 1.40 -3.99
N ALA A 67 11.16 2.43 -3.73
CA ALA A 67 9.78 2.52 -4.17
C ALA A 67 9.71 2.94 -5.64
N ILE A 68 8.87 2.25 -6.41
CA ILE A 68 8.66 2.49 -7.82
C ILE A 68 7.59 3.57 -7.98
N LEU A 69 7.88 4.55 -8.82
CA LEU A 69 6.89 5.56 -9.19
C LEU A 69 5.69 4.91 -9.88
N PRO A 70 4.48 5.50 -9.76
CA PRO A 70 3.33 5.01 -10.50
C PRO A 70 3.66 4.87 -12.00
N PRO A 71 3.21 3.77 -12.65
CA PRO A 71 3.42 3.57 -14.07
C PRO A 71 2.82 4.72 -14.88
N ALA A 72 3.41 5.07 -16.03
CA ALA A 72 2.92 6.19 -16.84
C ALA A 72 1.46 6.00 -17.27
N GLU A 73 1.07 4.74 -17.51
CA GLU A 73 -0.28 4.32 -17.85
C GLU A 73 -1.30 4.70 -16.78
N SER A 74 -0.90 4.82 -15.51
CA SER A 74 -1.79 5.28 -14.42
C SER A 74 -2.41 6.66 -14.65
N GLN A 75 -1.77 7.51 -15.47
CA GLN A 75 -2.32 8.82 -15.83
C GLN A 75 -3.56 8.73 -16.74
N LEU A 76 -3.81 7.57 -17.34
CA LEU A 76 -4.96 7.30 -18.22
C LEU A 76 -6.08 6.55 -17.51
N ALA A 77 -6.02 6.43 -16.18
CA ALA A 77 -7.02 5.70 -15.41
C ALA A 77 -8.43 6.31 -15.55
N ALA A 78 -9.42 5.45 -15.75
CA ALA A 78 -10.81 5.84 -15.95
C ALA A 78 -11.52 6.23 -14.64
N SER A 79 -10.97 5.86 -13.49
CA SER A 79 -11.52 6.14 -12.16
C SER A 79 -10.44 6.00 -11.07
N PRO A 80 -10.67 6.49 -9.83
CA PRO A 80 -9.74 6.27 -8.71
C PRO A 80 -9.48 4.78 -8.42
N ALA A 81 -10.52 3.95 -8.54
CA ALA A 81 -10.42 2.50 -8.37
C ALA A 81 -9.54 1.84 -9.46
N ASP A 82 -9.74 2.24 -10.72
CA ASP A 82 -8.91 1.79 -11.85
C ASP A 82 -7.45 2.24 -11.69
N TRP A 83 -7.24 3.48 -11.26
CA TRP A 83 -5.90 4.01 -10.96
C TRP A 83 -5.17 3.15 -9.91
N PHE A 84 -5.86 2.77 -8.83
CA PHE A 84 -5.29 1.93 -7.79
C PHE A 84 -4.93 0.52 -8.30
N ILE A 85 -5.79 -0.07 -9.15
CA ILE A 85 -5.52 -1.36 -9.79
C ILE A 85 -4.27 -1.28 -10.68
N GLN A 86 -4.13 -0.20 -11.46
CA GLN A 86 -2.96 0.01 -12.31
C GLN A 86 -1.68 0.21 -11.50
N LEU A 87 -1.73 0.96 -10.39
CA LEU A 87 -0.62 1.07 -9.45
C LEU A 87 -0.21 -0.30 -8.88
N CYS A 88 -1.19 -1.16 -8.58
CA CYS A 88 -0.93 -2.53 -8.14
C CYS A 88 -0.37 -3.44 -9.24
N GLY A 89 -0.47 -3.04 -10.52
CA GLY A 89 -0.09 -3.85 -11.69
C GLY A 89 -0.98 -5.07 -11.94
N GLN A 90 -1.93 -5.34 -11.06
CA GLN A 90 -2.96 -6.38 -11.16
C GLN A 90 -4.11 -6.02 -10.21
N ARG A 91 -5.30 -6.56 -10.45
CA ARG A 91 -6.42 -6.42 -9.50
C ARG A 91 -6.15 -7.32 -8.28
N PRO A 92 -6.02 -6.77 -7.05
CA PRO A 92 -5.90 -7.58 -5.85
C PRO A 92 -7.25 -8.24 -5.52
N ASP A 93 -7.22 -9.41 -4.89
CA ASP A 93 -8.41 -10.11 -4.38
C ASP A 93 -8.92 -9.47 -3.08
N CYS A 94 -8.03 -8.85 -2.32
CA CYS A 94 -8.33 -8.16 -1.06
C CYS A 94 -7.37 -6.99 -0.84
N ILE A 95 -7.83 -5.96 -0.14
CA ILE A 95 -7.03 -4.80 0.23
C ILE A 95 -7.00 -4.72 1.75
N PHE A 96 -5.79 -4.65 2.32
CA PHE A 96 -5.57 -4.51 3.75
C PHE A 96 -4.96 -3.13 4.03
N PRO A 97 -5.76 -2.15 4.51
CA PRO A 97 -5.23 -0.86 4.92
C PRO A 97 -4.56 -0.98 6.30
N ALA A 98 -3.23 -0.88 6.33
CA ALA A 98 -2.41 -0.80 7.54
C ALA A 98 -2.04 0.65 7.89
N VAL A 99 -2.88 1.61 7.46
CA VAL A 99 -2.71 3.05 7.66
C VAL A 99 -3.51 3.54 8.88
N HIS A 100 -3.06 4.63 9.50
CA HIS A 100 -3.64 5.15 10.75
C HIS A 100 -3.87 6.66 10.67
N GLY A 101 -4.84 7.14 11.45
CA GLY A 101 -5.11 8.55 11.67
C GLY A 101 -6.03 9.21 10.65
N VAL A 102 -6.11 10.54 10.72
CA VAL A 102 -7.00 11.36 9.90
C VAL A 102 -6.64 11.20 8.41
N ASN A 103 -7.67 11.11 7.53
CA ASN A 103 -7.59 10.75 6.11
C ASN A 103 -7.43 9.25 5.78
N CYS A 104 -7.19 8.39 6.77
CA CYS A 104 -7.01 6.95 6.57
C CYS A 104 -8.19 6.13 7.13
N GLU A 105 -8.85 6.64 8.17
CA GLU A 105 -9.93 5.97 8.91
C GLU A 105 -11.29 6.67 8.82
N ASP A 106 -11.38 7.77 8.07
CA ASP A 106 -12.56 8.63 7.97
C ASP A 106 -13.48 8.31 6.77
N GLY A 107 -13.18 7.25 6.02
CA GLY A 107 -13.97 6.80 4.87
C GLY A 107 -13.45 7.29 3.52
N VAL A 108 -12.55 8.29 3.48
CA VAL A 108 -12.04 8.85 2.21
C VAL A 108 -11.25 7.80 1.44
N LEU A 109 -10.32 7.11 2.12
CA LEU A 109 -9.55 6.01 1.54
C LEU A 109 -10.49 4.90 1.04
N GLN A 110 -11.47 4.51 1.84
CA GLN A 110 -12.38 3.42 1.53
C GLN A 110 -13.26 3.72 0.31
N GLY A 111 -13.60 5.00 0.09
CA GLY A 111 -14.32 5.43 -1.12
C GLY A 111 -13.50 5.42 -2.41
N LEU A 112 -12.16 5.37 -2.31
CA LEU A 112 -11.25 5.29 -3.47
C LEU A 112 -11.02 3.84 -3.93
N LEU A 113 -11.06 2.88 -3.00
CA LEU A 113 -10.65 1.50 -3.25
C LEU A 113 -11.72 0.70 -4.05
N PRO A 114 -11.30 -0.24 -4.92
CA PRO A 114 -12.15 -1.03 -5.81
C PRO A 114 -12.97 -2.14 -5.14
#